data_AF-A0A9E3XXH0-F1
#
_entry.id   AF-A0A9E3XXH0-F1
#
_cell.length_a   1.000
_cell.length_b   1.000
_cell.length_c   1.000
_cell.angle_alpha   90.00
_cell.angle_beta   90.00
_cell.angle_gamma   90.00
#
_symmetry.space_group_name_H-M   'P 1'
#
loop_
_entity.id
_entity.type
_entity.pdbx_description
1 polymer ?
#
loop_
_entity_poly.entity_id
_entity_poly.type
_entity_poly.pdbx_seq_one_letter_code
_entity_poly.pdbx_strand_id
1 'polypeptide(L)'
;MLRGEGSLDVDYPAGVDRVVVHATHSGDHAFSVAVVDQSGEPVEVVAFALPGHPYDGTQLITTPLDEVGMLRVQADGQWTIELLGDLDVPSAGDDFSGSGNAVVRYEGTGGTATITSDATGVFQVRAEDGRSVVPELNGPYSGVEQMPAGPVLVEIRSFGSWSVSIDPSGQPADPTESAGTTITAANAAQVDECFRVWVDAQGLAAEEEITEDHWRTTLRTVSTGCDDALSAVEPLALRSPRAAPLRVLADVLYGIVLLASDAAMYPCNQGMCHLSASMRATLLQFTPDHDDVPDALYGFLGDRPTVTTTVIPGLQTPG
;
A
#
# COMPACT_ATOMS: atom_id res chain seq x y z
N MET A 1 4.36 -27.31 -14.44
CA MET A 1 5.70 -26.99 -13.93
C MET A 1 6.62 -26.58 -15.09
N LEU A 2 7.14 -25.36 -15.00
CA LEU A 2 8.16 -24.76 -15.86
C LEU A 2 9.51 -24.85 -15.13
N ARG A 3 10.62 -24.93 -15.87
CA ARG A 3 11.97 -25.01 -15.31
C ARG A 3 12.98 -24.38 -16.27
N GLY A 4 14.05 -23.83 -15.72
CA GLY A 4 15.13 -23.26 -16.50
C GLY A 4 16.36 -22.94 -15.69
N GLU A 5 17.31 -22.30 -16.36
CA GLU A 5 18.54 -21.76 -15.80
C GLU A 5 18.79 -20.40 -16.46
N GLY A 6 19.21 -19.41 -15.68
CA GLY A 6 19.38 -18.05 -16.19
C GLY A 6 18.06 -17.33 -16.48
N SER A 7 18.16 -16.15 -17.09
CA SER A 7 16.99 -15.35 -17.49
C SER A 7 16.26 -15.94 -18.69
N LEU A 8 14.93 -15.96 -18.64
CA LEU A 8 14.07 -16.52 -19.69
C LEU A 8 12.69 -15.86 -19.67
N ASP A 9 12.16 -15.54 -20.85
CA ASP A 9 10.74 -15.24 -21.03
C ASP A 9 10.01 -16.56 -21.34
N VAL A 10 8.93 -16.84 -20.62
CA VAL A 10 8.15 -18.08 -20.71
C VAL A 10 6.70 -17.75 -20.97
N ASP A 11 6.15 -18.29 -22.06
CA ASP A 11 4.73 -18.13 -22.39
C ASP A 11 3.86 -18.57 -21.21
N TYR A 12 2.89 -17.72 -20.84
CA TYR A 12 1.89 -18.10 -19.86
C TYR A 12 0.98 -19.18 -20.49
N PRO A 13 0.82 -20.37 -19.88
CA PRO A 13 0.10 -21.45 -20.55
C PRO A 13 -1.38 -21.08 -20.74
N ALA A 14 -1.89 -21.25 -21.96
CA ALA A 14 -3.28 -20.93 -22.27
C ALA A 14 -4.27 -21.83 -21.48
N GLY A 15 -5.42 -21.27 -21.09
CA GLY A 15 -6.48 -21.99 -20.38
C GLY A 15 -6.19 -22.26 -18.91
N VAL A 16 -5.21 -21.57 -18.35
CA VAL A 16 -4.83 -21.59 -16.93
C VAL A 16 -5.66 -20.53 -16.21
N ASP A 17 -6.56 -20.96 -15.34
CA ASP A 17 -7.41 -20.15 -14.45
C ASP A 17 -6.74 -19.92 -13.08
N ARG A 18 -5.41 -19.90 -13.06
CA ARG A 18 -4.61 -20.08 -11.84
C ARG A 18 -4.18 -18.74 -11.27
N VAL A 19 -4.23 -18.66 -9.94
CA VAL A 19 -3.99 -17.42 -9.19
C VAL A 19 -2.70 -17.43 -8.38
N VAL A 20 -2.05 -18.58 -8.17
CA VAL A 20 -0.82 -18.65 -7.36
C VAL A 20 0.37 -19.12 -8.19
N VAL A 21 1.48 -18.41 -8.05
CA VAL A 21 2.80 -18.83 -8.52
C VAL A 21 3.57 -19.41 -7.35
N HIS A 22 3.99 -20.67 -7.45
CA HIS A 22 5.05 -21.24 -6.62
C HIS A 22 6.35 -21.19 -7.42
N ALA A 23 7.36 -20.50 -6.90
CA ALA A 23 8.65 -20.41 -7.56
C ALA A 23 9.77 -20.88 -6.63
N THR A 24 10.79 -21.48 -7.23
CA THR A 24 12.04 -21.85 -6.55
C THR A 24 13.25 -21.32 -7.33
N HIS A 25 14.31 -20.90 -6.64
CA HIS A 25 15.60 -20.54 -7.24
C HIS A 25 16.76 -20.87 -6.30
N SER A 26 17.88 -21.30 -6.89
CA SER A 26 19.07 -21.73 -6.15
C SER A 26 20.38 -21.10 -6.64
N GLY A 27 20.31 -19.87 -7.17
CA GLY A 27 21.49 -19.10 -7.61
C GLY A 27 22.00 -18.13 -6.55
N ASP A 28 23.10 -17.42 -6.86
CA ASP A 28 23.79 -16.52 -5.94
C ASP A 28 23.46 -15.03 -6.21
N HIS A 29 22.83 -14.70 -7.34
CA HIS A 29 22.39 -13.34 -7.67
C HIS A 29 20.90 -13.15 -7.39
N ALA A 30 20.42 -11.92 -7.63
CA ALA A 30 19.01 -11.61 -7.49
C ALA A 30 18.16 -12.50 -8.42
N PHE A 31 17.00 -12.89 -7.90
CA PHE A 31 15.99 -13.65 -8.63
C PHE A 31 14.71 -12.83 -8.70
N SER A 32 14.06 -12.81 -9.86
CA SER A 32 12.71 -12.27 -9.98
C SER A 32 11.88 -13.03 -11.00
N VAL A 33 10.58 -13.10 -10.74
CA VAL A 33 9.56 -13.52 -11.69
C VAL A 33 8.56 -12.39 -11.81
N ALA A 34 8.42 -11.84 -13.01
CA ALA A 34 7.46 -10.81 -13.33
C ALA A 34 6.37 -11.35 -14.25
N VAL A 35 5.12 -10.95 -13.99
CA VAL A 35 4.02 -11.05 -14.93
C VAL A 35 4.18 -9.93 -15.94
N VAL A 36 4.14 -10.29 -17.22
CA VAL A 36 4.25 -9.39 -18.35
C VAL A 36 2.96 -9.45 -19.14
N ASP A 37 2.42 -8.29 -19.49
CA ASP A 37 1.16 -8.18 -20.22
C ASP A 37 1.31 -8.56 -21.71
N GLN A 38 0.20 -8.53 -22.45
CA GLN A 38 0.19 -8.81 -23.90
C GLN A 38 1.00 -7.82 -24.75
N SER A 39 1.35 -6.64 -24.21
CA SER A 39 2.17 -5.63 -24.88
C SER A 39 3.68 -5.86 -24.67
N GLY A 40 4.05 -6.74 -23.73
CA GLY A 40 5.43 -7.04 -23.38
C GLY A 40 5.96 -6.22 -22.20
N GLU A 41 5.09 -5.47 -21.51
CA GLU A 41 5.43 -4.64 -20.36
C GLU A 41 5.24 -5.40 -19.04
N PRO A 42 6.20 -5.33 -18.09
CA PRO A 42 6.02 -5.90 -16.75
C PRO A 42 4.93 -5.14 -15.98
N VAL A 43 3.94 -5.88 -15.45
CA VAL A 43 2.81 -5.30 -14.71
C VAL A 43 2.79 -5.71 -13.24
N GLU A 44 3.43 -6.83 -12.88
CA GLU A 44 3.46 -7.34 -11.51
C GLU A 44 4.73 -8.19 -11.25
N VAL A 45 5.25 -8.18 -10.02
CA VAL A 45 6.35 -9.05 -9.59
C VAL A 45 5.83 -10.04 -8.56
N VAL A 46 5.90 -11.33 -8.91
CA VAL A 46 5.29 -12.46 -8.17
C VAL A 46 6.32 -13.41 -7.55
N ALA A 47 7.61 -13.12 -7.71
CA ALA A 47 8.67 -13.69 -6.89
C ALA A 47 9.87 -12.76 -6.91
N PHE A 48 10.54 -12.62 -5.76
CA PHE A 48 11.76 -11.81 -5.65
C PHE A 48 12.68 -12.35 -4.54
N ALA A 49 13.97 -12.45 -4.84
CA ALA A 49 15.01 -12.72 -3.85
C ALA A 49 16.23 -11.82 -4.06
N LEU A 50 16.87 -11.46 -2.94
CA LEU A 50 18.13 -10.72 -2.92
C LEU A 50 19.31 -11.64 -3.25
N PRO A 51 20.44 -11.09 -3.74
CA PRO A 51 21.66 -11.87 -3.96
C PRO A 51 22.09 -12.66 -2.72
N GLY A 52 22.52 -13.90 -2.92
CA GLY A 52 22.97 -14.82 -1.87
C GLY A 52 21.85 -15.52 -1.10
N HIS A 53 20.58 -15.35 -1.50
CA HIS A 53 19.44 -15.99 -0.85
C HIS A 53 18.70 -16.88 -1.85
N PRO A 54 18.58 -18.20 -1.58
CA PRO A 54 17.69 -19.04 -2.37
C PRO A 54 16.24 -18.58 -2.19
N TYR A 55 15.41 -18.86 -3.19
CA TYR A 55 13.98 -18.60 -3.13
C TYR A 55 13.20 -19.90 -3.13
N ASP A 56 12.20 -20.00 -2.27
CA ASP A 56 11.15 -21.00 -2.29
C ASP A 56 9.92 -20.35 -1.64
N GLY A 57 8.92 -20.02 -2.46
CA GLY A 57 7.79 -19.22 -1.99
C GLY A 57 6.63 -19.17 -2.96
N THR A 58 5.46 -18.84 -2.43
CA THR A 58 4.23 -18.66 -3.20
C THR A 58 3.77 -17.22 -3.17
N GLN A 59 3.18 -16.75 -4.27
CA GLN A 59 2.61 -15.41 -4.39
C GLN A 59 1.37 -15.42 -5.28
N LEU A 60 0.40 -14.52 -5.01
CA LEU A 60 -0.77 -14.35 -5.85
C LEU A 60 -0.43 -13.52 -7.10
N ILE A 61 -1.01 -13.90 -8.24
CA ILE A 61 -1.14 -13.02 -9.40
C ILE A 61 -2.42 -12.22 -9.18
N THR A 62 -2.28 -10.91 -9.03
CA THR A 62 -3.41 -9.98 -8.89
C THR A 62 -3.77 -9.29 -10.20
N THR A 63 -2.89 -9.37 -11.19
CA THR A 63 -3.19 -8.96 -12.58
C THR A 63 -4.34 -9.80 -13.16
N PRO A 64 -5.35 -9.20 -13.82
CA PRO A 64 -6.39 -9.95 -14.52
C PRO A 64 -5.77 -10.97 -15.50
N LEU A 65 -6.19 -12.23 -15.42
CA LEU A 65 -5.56 -13.33 -16.16
C LEU A 65 -5.68 -13.20 -17.69
N ASP A 66 -6.68 -12.48 -18.18
CA ASP A 66 -6.84 -12.16 -19.60
C ASP A 66 -5.87 -11.08 -20.10
N GLU A 67 -5.23 -10.33 -19.19
CA GLU A 67 -4.17 -9.36 -19.50
C GLU A 67 -2.77 -9.99 -19.47
N VAL A 68 -2.61 -11.16 -18.84
CA VAL A 68 -1.32 -11.85 -18.71
C VAL A 68 -0.87 -12.42 -20.06
N GLY A 69 0.28 -11.96 -20.56
CA GLY A 69 0.91 -12.46 -21.77
C GLY A 69 1.96 -13.55 -21.50
N MET A 70 2.92 -13.27 -20.60
CA MET A 70 4.03 -14.17 -20.30
C MET A 70 4.58 -13.97 -18.89
N LEU A 71 5.46 -14.87 -18.46
CA LEU A 71 6.29 -14.70 -17.28
C LEU A 71 7.72 -14.36 -17.71
N ARG A 72 8.29 -13.30 -17.15
CA ARG A 72 9.69 -12.95 -17.33
C ARG A 72 10.49 -13.34 -16.10
N VAL A 73 11.44 -14.25 -16.28
CA VAL A 73 12.34 -14.71 -15.23
C VAL A 73 13.69 -14.01 -15.39
N GLN A 74 14.19 -13.43 -14.30
CA GLN A 74 15.58 -12.99 -14.19
C GLN A 74 16.26 -13.82 -13.12
N ALA A 75 17.31 -14.54 -13.51
CA ALA A 75 18.04 -15.45 -12.63
C ALA A 75 19.46 -15.68 -13.14
N ASP A 76 20.34 -16.16 -12.27
CA ASP A 76 21.68 -16.65 -12.58
C ASP A 76 21.85 -18.16 -12.33
N GLY A 77 20.83 -18.81 -11.76
CA GLY A 77 20.86 -20.21 -11.36
C GLY A 77 19.63 -20.99 -11.84
N GLN A 78 19.51 -22.23 -11.36
CA GLN A 78 18.36 -23.07 -11.64
C GLN A 78 17.11 -22.53 -10.96
N TRP A 79 15.99 -22.61 -11.66
CA TRP A 79 14.70 -22.21 -11.13
C TRP A 79 13.58 -23.14 -11.61
N THR A 80 12.50 -23.17 -10.83
CA THR A 80 11.24 -23.82 -11.20
C THR A 80 10.07 -22.90 -10.92
N ILE A 81 9.02 -23.00 -11.74
CA ILE A 81 7.77 -22.26 -11.57
C ILE A 81 6.61 -23.24 -11.72
N GLU A 82 5.72 -23.26 -10.74
CA GLU A 82 4.47 -23.98 -10.78
C GLU A 82 3.30 -22.99 -10.66
N LEU A 83 2.28 -23.18 -11.51
CA LEU A 83 1.06 -22.40 -11.48
C LEU A 83 0.01 -23.22 -10.77
N LEU A 84 -0.33 -22.80 -9.55
CA LEU A 84 -1.26 -23.48 -8.65
C LEU A 84 -2.62 -22.79 -8.73
N GLY A 85 -3.68 -23.60 -8.63
CA GLY A 85 -5.03 -23.06 -8.48
C GLY A 85 -5.46 -23.19 -7.04
N ASP A 86 -6.59 -22.60 -6.72
CA ASP A 86 -7.04 -22.41 -5.34
C ASP A 86 -7.07 -23.73 -4.57
N LEU A 87 -7.47 -24.81 -5.24
CA LEU A 87 -7.56 -26.15 -4.65
C LEU A 87 -6.20 -26.80 -4.36
N ASP A 88 -5.16 -26.40 -5.08
CA ASP A 88 -3.79 -26.91 -4.93
C ASP A 88 -2.98 -26.08 -3.90
N VAL A 89 -3.47 -24.90 -3.51
CA VAL A 89 -2.88 -24.09 -2.43
C VAL A 89 -3.09 -24.79 -1.08
N PRO A 90 -2.07 -24.84 -0.20
CA PRO A 90 -2.22 -25.42 1.13
C PRO A 90 -3.37 -24.79 1.92
N SER A 91 -4.26 -25.63 2.47
CA SER A 91 -5.33 -25.17 3.34
C SER A 91 -4.81 -24.84 4.74
N ALA A 92 -5.31 -23.75 5.32
CA ALA A 92 -5.01 -23.32 6.69
C ALA A 92 -6.30 -23.25 7.53
N GLY A 93 -6.20 -23.68 8.79
CA GLY A 93 -7.22 -23.46 9.82
C GLY A 93 -6.98 -22.15 10.57
N ASP A 94 -7.44 -22.08 11.82
CA ASP A 94 -7.34 -20.86 12.64
C ASP A 94 -5.91 -20.57 13.13
N ASP A 95 -5.02 -21.57 13.13
CA ASP A 95 -3.60 -21.42 13.47
C ASP A 95 -2.74 -21.87 12.29
N PHE A 96 -1.88 -20.98 11.80
CA PHE A 96 -0.91 -21.30 10.77
C PHE A 96 0.33 -20.41 10.84
N SER A 97 1.46 -20.94 10.37
CA SER A 97 2.76 -20.28 10.45
C SER A 97 3.63 -20.70 9.27
N GLY A 98 4.61 -19.87 8.94
CA GLY A 98 5.54 -20.16 7.86
C GLY A 98 6.76 -19.24 7.90
N SER A 99 7.51 -19.26 6.81
CA SER A 99 8.66 -18.39 6.58
C SER A 99 8.72 -17.99 5.12
N GLY A 100 9.19 -16.78 4.83
CA GLY A 100 9.21 -16.28 3.45
C GLY A 100 7.82 -15.92 2.93
N ASN A 101 7.71 -15.77 1.61
CA ASN A 101 6.44 -15.54 0.95
C ASN A 101 5.59 -16.82 0.91
N ALA A 102 4.32 -16.69 1.24
CA ALA A 102 3.38 -17.81 1.18
C ALA A 102 1.99 -17.35 0.75
N VAL A 103 1.27 -18.23 0.08
CA VAL A 103 -0.17 -18.16 -0.08
C VAL A 103 -0.79 -19.39 0.57
N VAL A 104 -1.82 -19.18 1.38
CA VAL A 104 -2.61 -20.24 2.01
C VAL A 104 -4.08 -20.05 1.69
N ARG A 105 -4.83 -21.14 1.59
CA ARG A 105 -6.30 -21.11 1.51
C ARG A 105 -6.86 -21.19 2.91
N TYR A 106 -7.31 -20.06 3.45
CA TYR A 106 -7.90 -20.01 4.78
C TYR A 106 -9.38 -20.45 4.71
N GLU A 107 -9.73 -21.45 5.53
CA GLU A 107 -11.05 -22.10 5.54
C GLU A 107 -11.88 -21.74 6.78
N GLY A 108 -11.33 -20.94 7.70
CA GLY A 108 -11.98 -20.62 8.97
C GLY A 108 -13.08 -19.56 8.84
N THR A 109 -13.82 -19.33 9.92
CA THR A 109 -14.98 -18.42 9.94
C THR A 109 -14.62 -16.94 10.00
N GLY A 110 -13.32 -16.62 9.96
CA GLY A 110 -12.81 -15.27 10.24
C GLY A 110 -12.85 -14.93 11.72
N GLY A 111 -12.38 -13.74 12.07
CA GLY A 111 -12.32 -13.30 13.46
C GLY A 111 -11.14 -12.39 13.74
N THR A 112 -10.78 -12.31 15.02
CA THR A 112 -9.67 -11.48 15.48
C THR A 112 -8.37 -12.28 15.41
N ALA A 113 -7.44 -11.85 14.56
CA ALA A 113 -6.17 -12.53 14.32
C ALA A 113 -5.03 -11.88 15.09
N THR A 114 -4.32 -12.66 15.91
CA THR A 114 -2.99 -12.29 16.42
C THR A 114 -1.95 -12.68 15.38
N ILE A 115 -1.20 -11.70 14.88
CA ILE A 115 -0.22 -11.89 13.81
C ILE A 115 1.14 -11.44 14.30
N THR A 116 2.17 -12.28 14.11
CA THR A 116 3.56 -11.95 14.42
C THR A 116 4.48 -12.25 13.25
N SER A 117 5.56 -11.49 13.14
CA SER A 117 6.61 -11.66 12.15
C SER A 117 7.95 -11.17 12.69
N ASP A 118 9.02 -11.91 12.42
CA ASP A 118 10.41 -11.50 12.70
C ASP A 118 11.11 -10.94 11.45
N ALA A 119 10.36 -10.58 10.42
CA ALA A 119 10.87 -10.11 9.14
C ALA A 119 11.93 -9.01 9.29
N THR A 120 13.01 -9.13 8.51
CA THR A 120 14.05 -8.09 8.42
C THR A 120 13.86 -7.15 7.23
N GLY A 121 12.70 -7.20 6.58
CA GLY A 121 12.35 -6.45 5.37
C GLY A 121 10.84 -6.28 5.28
N VAL A 122 10.30 -6.26 4.05
CA VAL A 122 8.86 -6.13 3.83
C VAL A 122 8.09 -7.24 4.54
N PHE A 123 7.07 -6.86 5.31
CA PHE A 123 6.04 -7.74 5.85
C PHE A 123 4.66 -7.21 5.46
N GLN A 124 3.83 -8.08 4.90
CA GLN A 124 2.46 -7.76 4.50
C GLN A 124 1.59 -9.01 4.60
N VAL A 125 0.32 -8.82 4.98
CA VAL A 125 -0.71 -9.86 4.90
C VAL A 125 -1.90 -9.29 4.13
N ARG A 126 -2.30 -9.95 3.06
CA ARG A 126 -3.36 -9.52 2.15
C ARG A 126 -4.30 -10.68 1.85
N ALA A 127 -5.60 -10.40 1.81
CA ALA A 127 -6.58 -11.33 1.29
C ALA A 127 -6.76 -11.14 -0.23
N GLU A 128 -7.17 -12.20 -0.92
CA GLU A 128 -7.40 -12.22 -2.37
C GLU A 128 -8.34 -11.12 -2.88
N ASP A 129 -9.30 -10.70 -2.05
CA ASP A 129 -10.22 -9.59 -2.32
C ASP A 129 -9.55 -8.20 -2.39
N GLY A 130 -8.21 -8.16 -2.28
CA GLY A 130 -7.39 -6.96 -2.29
C GLY A 130 -7.29 -6.26 -0.93
N ARG A 131 -8.03 -6.73 0.08
CA ARG A 131 -7.96 -6.14 1.43
C ARG A 131 -6.62 -6.47 2.08
N SER A 132 -5.95 -5.42 2.50
CA SER A 132 -4.80 -5.54 3.39
C SER A 132 -5.29 -5.86 4.82
N VAL A 133 -4.85 -6.99 5.36
CA VAL A 133 -5.07 -7.39 6.77
C VAL A 133 -4.00 -6.75 7.63
N VAL A 134 -2.74 -6.82 7.19
CA VAL A 134 -1.62 -6.04 7.73
C VAL A 134 -1.12 -5.16 6.59
N PRO A 135 -1.05 -3.81 6.78
CA PRO A 135 -0.47 -2.92 5.78
C PRO A 135 0.97 -3.31 5.48
N GLU A 136 1.50 -2.90 4.33
CA GLU A 136 2.91 -3.14 4.03
C GLU A 136 3.79 -2.38 5.02
N LEU A 137 4.64 -3.10 5.73
CA LEU A 137 5.55 -2.56 6.75
C LEU A 137 6.97 -3.07 6.50
N ASN A 138 7.98 -2.34 6.98
CA ASN A 138 9.37 -2.80 6.96
C ASN A 138 9.81 -3.19 8.37
N GLY A 139 10.25 -4.44 8.53
CA GLY A 139 10.74 -4.98 9.80
C GLY A 139 9.75 -5.91 10.52
N PRO A 140 10.03 -6.24 11.80
CA PRO A 140 9.21 -7.17 12.55
C PRO A 140 7.84 -6.57 12.87
N TYR A 141 6.85 -7.46 13.06
CA TYR A 141 5.47 -7.09 13.35
C TYR A 141 4.90 -7.93 14.49
N SER A 142 4.06 -7.33 15.33
CA SER A 142 3.25 -8.02 16.33
C SER A 142 1.99 -7.20 16.57
N GLY A 143 0.84 -7.72 16.16
CA GLY A 143 -0.41 -6.98 16.22
C GLY A 143 -1.65 -7.86 16.20
N VAL A 144 -2.79 -7.20 16.28
CA VAL A 144 -4.11 -7.83 16.26
C VAL A 144 -4.93 -7.17 15.15
N GLU A 145 -5.36 -7.97 14.18
CA GLU A 145 -6.08 -7.52 12.99
C GLU A 145 -7.38 -8.31 12.79
N GLN A 146 -8.23 -7.87 11.86
CA GLN A 146 -9.44 -8.60 11.49
C GLN A 146 -9.19 -9.47 10.26
N MET A 147 -9.38 -10.78 10.41
CA MET A 147 -9.27 -11.73 9.31
C MET A 147 -10.65 -11.98 8.65
N PRO A 148 -10.77 -11.96 7.31
CA PRO A 148 -11.96 -12.42 6.61
C PRO A 148 -12.45 -13.80 7.05
N ALA A 149 -13.74 -14.07 6.84
CA ALA A 149 -14.24 -15.44 6.75
C ALA A 149 -13.79 -16.08 5.42
N GLY A 150 -13.41 -17.35 5.47
CA GLY A 150 -13.09 -18.16 4.30
C GLY A 150 -14.33 -18.75 3.60
N PRO A 151 -14.13 -19.49 2.49
CA PRO A 151 -12.83 -19.78 1.86
C PRO A 151 -12.24 -18.53 1.19
N VAL A 152 -10.97 -18.24 1.45
CA VAL A 152 -10.25 -17.12 0.83
C VAL A 152 -8.75 -17.42 0.75
N LEU A 153 -8.08 -16.97 -0.32
CA LEU A 153 -6.62 -17.00 -0.35
C LEU A 153 -6.05 -15.83 0.48
N VAL A 154 -5.09 -16.16 1.34
CA VAL A 154 -4.33 -15.20 2.14
C VAL A 154 -2.89 -15.26 1.68
N GLU A 155 -2.40 -14.15 1.16
CA GLU A 155 -1.01 -13.93 0.80
C GLU A 155 -0.26 -13.28 1.96
N ILE A 156 0.89 -13.86 2.28
CA ILE A 156 1.85 -13.34 3.25
C ILE A 156 3.13 -13.06 2.48
N ARG A 157 3.58 -11.81 2.49
CA ARG A 157 4.91 -11.42 1.99
C ARG A 157 5.79 -11.19 3.21
N SER A 158 6.94 -11.86 3.27
CA SER A 158 7.83 -11.77 4.43
C SER A 158 9.25 -12.13 4.07
N PHE A 159 10.21 -11.40 4.63
CA PHE A 159 11.62 -11.78 4.70
C PHE A 159 11.97 -12.31 6.11
N GLY A 160 11.17 -13.26 6.60
CA GLY A 160 11.31 -13.85 7.92
C GLY A 160 10.24 -14.90 8.20
N SER A 161 10.27 -15.44 9.42
CA SER A 161 9.25 -16.30 9.99
C SER A 161 8.05 -15.48 10.44
N TRP A 162 6.86 -16.06 10.33
CA TRP A 162 5.62 -15.42 10.72
C TRP A 162 4.62 -16.44 11.27
N SER A 163 3.66 -15.97 12.06
CA SER A 163 2.55 -16.77 12.56
C SER A 163 1.26 -15.98 12.62
N VAL A 164 0.15 -16.70 12.44
CA VAL A 164 -1.22 -16.19 12.49
C VAL A 164 -2.02 -17.13 13.38
N SER A 165 -2.72 -16.57 14.37
CA SER A 165 -3.63 -17.29 15.27
C SER A 165 -4.94 -16.52 15.36
N ILE A 166 -6.04 -17.15 14.99
CA ILE A 166 -7.35 -16.51 14.81
C ILE A 166 -8.28 -16.96 15.93
N ASP A 167 -8.86 -15.99 16.64
CA ASP A 167 -9.97 -16.22 17.55
C ASP A 167 -11.30 -15.97 16.82
N PRO A 168 -12.03 -17.03 16.43
CA PRO A 168 -13.31 -16.90 15.73
C PRO A 168 -14.42 -16.36 16.64
N SER A 169 -14.25 -16.42 17.96
CA SER A 169 -15.19 -15.84 18.93
C SER A 169 -14.99 -14.34 19.11
N GLY A 170 -13.84 -13.82 18.68
CA GLY A 170 -13.55 -12.40 18.60
C GLY A 170 -14.39 -11.77 17.49
N GLN A 171 -15.69 -11.55 17.74
CA GLN A 171 -16.50 -10.69 16.90
C GLN A 171 -15.74 -9.37 16.73
N PRO A 172 -15.74 -8.76 15.52
CA PRO A 172 -15.39 -7.36 15.42
C PRO A 172 -16.33 -6.66 16.40
N ALA A 173 -15.78 -6.02 17.45
CA ALA A 173 -16.66 -5.40 18.43
C ALA A 173 -17.62 -4.49 17.66
N ASP A 174 -18.90 -4.59 18.03
CA ASP A 174 -19.95 -3.80 17.43
C ASP A 174 -19.45 -2.35 17.27
N PRO A 175 -19.44 -1.79 16.06
CA PRO A 175 -18.97 -0.42 15.84
C PRO A 175 -19.75 0.60 16.70
N THR A 176 -20.93 0.24 17.22
CA THR A 176 -21.72 1.07 18.14
C THR A 176 -21.29 0.97 19.62
N GLU A 177 -20.48 -0.01 20.00
CA GLU A 177 -19.94 -0.20 21.37
C GLU A 177 -18.49 0.30 21.54
N SER A 178 -18.07 1.23 20.68
CA SER A 178 -16.82 1.96 20.85
C SER A 178 -16.91 2.89 22.07
N ALA A 179 -16.17 2.60 23.14
CA ALA A 179 -15.89 3.55 24.19
C ALA A 179 -15.25 4.79 23.54
N GLY A 180 -16.04 5.87 23.45
CA GLY A 180 -15.69 7.11 22.77
C GLY A 180 -14.31 7.61 23.16
N THR A 181 -13.33 7.36 22.30
CA THR A 181 -12.16 8.23 22.24
C THR A 181 -12.61 9.44 21.43
N THR A 182 -13.29 10.37 22.10
CA THR A 182 -13.67 11.63 21.51
C THR A 182 -12.38 12.33 21.10
N ILE A 183 -12.17 12.53 19.80
CA ILE A 183 -11.20 13.53 19.32
C ILE A 183 -11.58 14.81 20.03
N THR A 184 -10.72 15.27 20.94
CA THR A 184 -11.05 16.49 21.69
C THR A 184 -11.05 17.65 20.69
N ALA A 185 -11.83 18.70 20.98
CA ALA A 185 -11.78 19.92 20.17
C ALA A 185 -10.35 20.49 20.03
N ALA A 186 -9.47 20.21 21.00
CA ALA A 186 -8.05 20.57 20.94
C ALA A 186 -7.28 19.79 19.87
N ASN A 187 -7.53 18.48 19.73
CA ASN A 187 -6.89 17.67 18.68
C ASN A 187 -7.37 18.09 17.29
N ALA A 188 -8.68 18.36 17.13
CA ALA A 188 -9.22 18.84 15.86
C ALA A 188 -8.65 20.22 15.47
N ALA A 189 -8.52 21.14 16.43
CA ALA A 189 -7.93 22.46 16.19
C ALA A 189 -6.43 22.39 15.82
N GLN A 190 -5.67 21.43 16.38
CA GLN A 190 -4.27 21.24 16.02
C GLN A 190 -4.09 20.71 14.59
N VAL A 191 -4.97 19.80 14.15
CA VAL A 191 -4.97 19.28 12.78
C VAL A 191 -5.35 20.38 11.78
N ASP A 192 -6.39 21.15 12.10
CA ASP A 192 -6.84 22.28 11.27
C ASP A 192 -5.74 23.35 11.15
N GLU A 193 -5.05 23.67 12.24
CA GLU A 193 -3.92 24.60 12.22
C GLU A 193 -2.73 24.07 11.41
N CYS A 194 -2.38 22.78 11.52
CA CYS A 194 -1.33 22.17 10.69
C CYS A 194 -1.68 22.25 9.20
N PHE A 195 -2.93 21.92 8.85
CA PHE A 195 -3.41 21.98 7.47
C PHE A 195 -3.41 23.42 6.93
N ARG A 196 -3.89 24.38 7.73
CA ARG A 196 -3.89 25.81 7.39
C ARG A 196 -2.48 26.34 7.14
N VAL A 197 -1.53 26.06 8.04
CA VAL A 197 -0.13 26.49 7.89
C VAL A 197 0.51 25.85 6.64
N TRP A 198 0.16 24.60 6.33
CA TRP A 198 0.61 23.94 5.11
C TRP A 198 0.03 24.59 3.84
N VAL A 199 -1.27 24.89 3.81
CA VAL A 199 -1.92 25.58 2.68
C VAL A 199 -1.36 27.00 2.49
N ASP A 200 -1.16 27.76 3.58
CA ASP A 200 -0.55 29.09 3.52
C ASP A 200 0.88 29.03 2.97
N ALA A 201 1.66 28.01 3.33
CA ALA A 201 3.00 27.79 2.79
C ALA A 201 3.00 27.48 1.28
N GLN A 202 1.98 26.77 0.77
CA GLN A 202 1.80 26.55 -0.67
C GLN A 202 1.39 27.84 -1.40
N GLY A 203 0.52 28.65 -0.78
CA GLY A 203 0.06 29.93 -1.35
C GLY A 203 1.16 30.99 -1.44
N LEU A 204 2.03 31.08 -0.43
CA LEU A 204 3.19 31.99 -0.46
C LEU A 204 4.13 31.68 -1.62
N ALA A 205 4.30 30.40 -1.99
CA ALA A 205 5.17 29.98 -3.09
C ALA A 205 4.65 30.39 -4.48
N ALA A 206 3.40 30.85 -4.58
CA ALA A 206 2.76 31.20 -5.84
C ALA A 206 2.86 32.69 -6.23
N GLU A 207 3.12 33.60 -5.28
CA GLU A 207 2.96 35.05 -5.54
C GLU A 207 4.18 35.94 -5.27
N GLU A 208 5.23 35.49 -4.57
CA GLU A 208 6.44 36.29 -4.31
C GLU A 208 7.76 35.52 -4.53
N GLU A 209 8.82 36.27 -4.82
CA GLU A 209 10.21 35.79 -4.83
C GLU A 209 10.63 35.47 -3.38
N ILE A 210 10.26 34.28 -2.90
CA ILE A 210 10.59 33.84 -1.54
C ILE A 210 12.11 33.62 -1.44
N THR A 211 12.75 34.27 -0.48
CA THR A 211 14.16 34.01 -0.17
C THR A 211 14.34 32.63 0.47
N GLU A 212 15.45 31.96 0.21
CA GLU A 212 15.77 30.63 0.77
C GLU A 212 15.62 30.57 2.30
N ASP A 213 15.96 31.65 3.00
CA ASP A 213 15.80 31.77 4.45
C ASP A 213 14.33 31.83 4.90
N HIS A 214 13.46 32.51 4.14
CA HIS A 214 12.03 32.53 4.42
C HIS A 214 11.41 31.14 4.18
N TRP A 215 11.75 30.48 3.07
CA TRP A 215 11.29 29.12 2.78
C TRP A 215 11.72 28.11 3.85
N ARG A 216 12.99 28.13 4.26
CA ARG A 216 13.49 27.28 5.35
C ARG A 216 12.80 27.54 6.68
N THR A 217 12.47 28.78 6.98
CA THR A 217 11.76 29.14 8.22
C THR A 217 10.33 28.62 8.20
N THR A 218 9.65 28.72 7.06
CA THR A 218 8.30 28.18 6.86
C THR A 218 8.30 26.66 6.98
N LEU A 219 9.22 25.96 6.32
CA LEU A 219 9.34 24.50 6.42
C LEU A 219 9.65 24.01 7.85
N ARG A 220 10.53 24.71 8.58
CA ARG A 220 10.80 24.36 10.00
C ARG A 220 9.58 24.57 10.88
N THR A 221 8.80 25.61 10.64
CA THR A 221 7.58 25.89 11.39
C THR A 221 6.52 24.82 11.11
N VAL A 222 6.34 24.43 9.84
CA VAL A 222 5.46 23.33 9.43
C VAL A 222 5.91 22.01 10.05
N SER A 223 7.20 21.66 9.94
CA SER A 223 7.76 20.43 10.52
C SER A 223 7.53 20.39 12.02
N THR A 224 7.90 21.44 12.76
CA THR A 224 7.78 21.45 14.23
C THR A 224 6.32 21.33 14.67
N GLY A 225 5.40 22.05 14.01
CA GLY A 225 3.97 21.96 14.31
C GLY A 225 3.38 20.58 14.00
N CYS A 226 3.80 19.97 12.89
CA CYS A 226 3.37 18.62 12.51
C CYS A 226 4.01 17.53 13.39
N ASP A 227 5.25 17.70 13.83
CA ASP A 227 5.96 16.80 14.74
C ASP A 227 5.30 16.80 16.13
N ASP A 228 4.87 17.97 16.62
CA ASP A 228 4.12 18.09 17.88
C ASP A 228 2.74 17.43 17.76
N ALA A 229 2.04 17.62 16.62
CA ALA A 229 0.75 16.98 16.35
C ALA A 229 0.90 15.45 16.20
N LEU A 230 1.93 14.99 15.49
CA LEU A 230 2.24 13.58 15.31
C LEU A 230 2.59 12.92 16.64
N SER A 231 3.44 13.56 17.46
CA SER A 231 3.81 13.08 18.80
C SER A 231 2.61 12.99 19.75
N ALA A 232 1.57 13.79 19.53
CA ALA A 232 0.31 13.72 20.30
C ALA A 232 -0.63 12.61 19.79
N VAL A 233 -0.63 12.34 18.49
CA VAL A 233 -1.54 11.38 17.82
C VAL A 233 -0.98 9.96 17.82
N GLU A 234 0.33 9.79 17.63
CA GLU A 234 1.00 8.50 17.48
C GLU A 234 0.83 7.58 18.70
N PRO A 235 0.97 8.02 19.96
CA PRO A 235 0.71 7.16 21.11
C PRO A 235 -0.76 6.73 21.21
N LEU A 236 -1.70 7.51 20.67
CA LEU A 236 -3.13 7.18 20.64
C LEU A 236 -3.46 6.22 19.50
N ALA A 237 -2.81 6.39 18.33
CA ALA A 237 -2.92 5.52 17.17
C ALA A 237 -2.31 4.12 17.42
N LEU A 238 -1.22 4.05 18.18
CA LEU A 238 -0.53 2.80 18.54
C LEU A 238 -1.24 2.02 19.66
N ARG A 239 -1.96 2.71 20.56
CA ARG A 239 -2.66 2.07 21.70
C ARG A 239 -4.04 1.52 21.36
N SER A 240 -4.61 1.90 20.22
CA SER A 240 -5.94 1.46 19.81
C SER A 240 -5.93 0.96 18.37
N PRO A 241 -6.14 -0.34 18.13
CA PRO A 241 -6.29 -0.89 16.79
C PRO A 241 -7.52 -0.34 16.03
N ARG A 242 -8.37 0.49 16.68
CA ARG A 242 -9.58 1.10 16.09
C ARG A 242 -9.44 2.59 15.79
N ALA A 243 -8.22 3.10 15.86
CA ALA A 243 -7.92 4.50 15.59
C ALA A 243 -7.71 4.77 14.09
N ALA A 244 -8.50 4.14 13.19
CA ALA A 244 -8.31 4.30 11.74
C ALA A 244 -8.27 5.77 11.28
N PRO A 245 -9.12 6.70 11.80
CA PRO A 245 -8.99 8.12 11.50
C PRO A 245 -7.69 8.75 12.02
N LEU A 246 -7.19 8.30 13.18
CA LEU A 246 -5.93 8.78 13.75
C LEU A 246 -4.70 8.18 13.06
N ARG A 247 -4.82 6.97 12.49
CA ARG A 247 -3.79 6.35 11.63
C ARG A 247 -3.71 7.07 10.29
N VAL A 248 -4.84 7.29 9.62
CA VAL A 248 -4.91 8.11 8.39
C VAL A 248 -4.35 9.51 8.65
N LEU A 249 -4.70 10.12 9.79
CA LEU A 249 -4.16 11.41 10.20
C LEU A 249 -2.64 11.35 10.45
N ALA A 250 -2.15 10.32 11.14
CA ALA A 250 -0.72 10.13 11.37
C ALA A 250 0.04 9.92 10.05
N ASP A 251 -0.51 9.15 9.12
CA ASP A 251 0.07 8.90 7.79
C ASP A 251 0.12 10.18 6.95
N VAL A 252 -0.94 11.00 6.98
CA VAL A 252 -0.97 12.32 6.33
C VAL A 252 0.06 13.27 6.95
N LEU A 253 0.12 13.35 8.29
CA LEU A 253 1.11 14.18 8.98
C LEU A 253 2.54 13.71 8.69
N TYR A 254 2.78 12.40 8.66
CA TYR A 254 4.07 11.81 8.33
C TYR A 254 4.47 12.11 6.88
N GLY A 255 3.53 12.00 5.94
CA GLY A 255 3.72 12.41 4.55
C GLY A 255 4.10 13.88 4.41
N ILE A 256 3.43 14.77 5.16
CA ILE A 256 3.74 16.20 5.18
C ILE A 256 5.16 16.46 5.73
N VAL A 257 5.55 15.81 6.83
CA VAL A 257 6.89 15.94 7.45
C VAL A 257 7.99 15.44 6.51
N LEU A 258 7.78 14.29 5.85
CA LEU A 258 8.72 13.75 4.88
C LEU A 258 8.89 14.67 3.67
N LEU A 259 7.78 15.16 3.11
CA LEU A 259 7.82 16.11 2.00
C LEU A 259 8.54 17.41 2.37
N ALA A 260 8.31 17.93 3.58
CA ALA A 260 8.99 19.13 4.09
C ALA A 260 10.50 18.90 4.29
N SER A 261 10.89 17.72 4.78
CA SER A 261 12.29 17.34 5.02
C SER A 261 13.06 17.17 3.69
N ASP A 262 12.42 16.56 2.70
CA ASP A 262 13.02 16.31 1.39
C ASP A 262 13.15 17.62 0.59
N ALA A 263 12.15 18.50 0.67
CA ALA A 263 12.21 19.85 0.09
C ALA A 263 13.33 20.72 0.70
N ALA A 264 13.74 20.46 1.95
CA ALA A 264 14.87 21.15 2.58
C ALA A 264 16.26 20.67 2.11
N MET A 265 16.35 19.49 1.47
CA MET A 265 17.61 18.89 1.01
C MET A 265 18.01 19.28 -0.42
N TYR A 266 17.10 19.81 -1.24
CA TYR A 266 17.42 20.22 -2.61
C TYR A 266 17.91 21.69 -2.66
N PRO A 267 19.09 21.98 -3.26
CA PRO A 267 19.54 23.35 -3.47
C PRO A 267 18.69 24.01 -4.56
N CYS A 268 18.09 25.17 -4.26
CA CYS A 268 17.40 25.96 -5.27
C CYS A 268 18.43 26.53 -6.25
N ASN A 269 18.39 26.06 -7.50
CA ASN A 269 19.28 26.56 -8.53
C ASN A 269 18.62 27.78 -9.20
N GLN A 270 19.28 28.93 -9.15
CA GLN A 270 18.82 30.19 -9.78
C GLN A 270 17.49 30.77 -9.25
N GLY A 271 17.22 30.66 -7.95
CA GLY A 271 16.11 31.39 -7.32
C GLY A 271 14.71 30.86 -7.62
N MET A 272 14.57 29.70 -8.26
CA MET A 272 13.29 29.02 -8.46
C MET A 272 13.34 27.60 -7.89
N CYS A 273 12.51 27.33 -6.89
CA CYS A 273 12.34 26.01 -6.33
C CYS A 273 11.11 25.37 -7.02
N HIS A 274 11.31 24.44 -7.94
CA HIS A 274 10.20 23.71 -8.56
C HIS A 274 9.94 22.40 -7.80
N LEU A 275 8.69 22.19 -7.35
CA LEU A 275 8.25 20.87 -6.90
C LEU A 275 8.39 19.87 -8.06
N SER A 276 9.05 18.74 -7.79
CA SER A 276 9.19 17.66 -8.76
C SER A 276 7.81 17.14 -9.17
N ALA A 277 7.70 16.61 -10.40
CA ALA A 277 6.44 16.02 -10.88
C ALA A 277 5.95 14.87 -9.96
N SER A 278 6.87 14.17 -9.31
CA SER A 278 6.57 13.12 -8.35
C SER A 278 5.88 13.65 -7.10
N MET A 279 6.34 14.78 -6.54
CA MET A 279 5.70 15.41 -5.37
C MET A 279 4.27 15.88 -5.69
N ARG A 280 4.02 16.38 -6.91
CA ARG A 280 2.67 16.80 -7.34
C ARG A 280 1.72 15.63 -7.48
N ALA A 281 2.20 14.49 -7.99
CA ALA A 281 1.40 13.28 -8.14
C ALA A 281 1.01 12.68 -6.77
N THR A 282 1.93 12.67 -5.80
CA THR A 282 1.63 12.25 -4.43
C THR A 282 0.59 13.15 -3.77
N LEU A 283 0.66 14.47 -3.99
CA LEU A 283 -0.31 15.42 -3.43
C LEU A 283 -1.75 15.24 -3.96
N LEU A 284 -1.91 14.87 -5.22
CA LEU A 284 -3.21 14.62 -5.85
C LEU A 284 -3.91 13.36 -5.31
N GLN A 285 -3.16 12.41 -4.74
CA GLN A 285 -3.71 11.17 -4.19
C GLN A 285 -4.36 11.36 -2.81
N PHE A 286 -4.10 12.48 -2.12
CA PHE A 286 -4.59 12.74 -0.76
C PHE A 286 -5.70 13.79 -0.66
N THR A 287 -6.14 14.39 -1.78
CA THR A 287 -7.31 15.28 -1.78
C THR A 287 -8.60 14.46 -1.90
N PRO A 288 -9.49 14.45 -0.88
CA PRO A 288 -10.81 13.88 -1.03
C PRO A 288 -11.68 14.77 -1.92
N ASP A 289 -12.59 14.16 -2.69
CA ASP A 289 -13.66 14.85 -3.42
C ASP A 289 -14.53 15.66 -2.42
N HIS A 290 -14.21 16.93 -2.24
CA HIS A 290 -15.00 17.88 -1.47
C HIS A 290 -15.21 19.13 -2.33
N ASP A 291 -16.47 19.54 -2.48
CA ASP A 291 -16.88 20.70 -3.30
C ASP A 291 -16.35 22.07 -2.78
N ASP A 292 -15.52 22.08 -1.74
CA ASP A 292 -14.97 23.27 -1.09
C ASP A 292 -13.47 23.51 -1.40
N VAL A 293 -12.90 22.83 -2.40
CA VAL A 293 -11.54 23.17 -2.87
C VAL A 293 -11.56 24.53 -3.57
N PRO A 294 -10.79 25.54 -3.10
CA PRO A 294 -10.77 26.86 -3.72
C PRO A 294 -10.36 26.79 -5.20
N ASP A 295 -11.05 27.54 -6.07
CA ASP A 295 -10.79 27.59 -7.52
C ASP A 295 -9.32 27.90 -7.88
N ALA A 296 -8.57 28.52 -6.97
CA ALA A 296 -7.14 28.78 -7.10
C ALA A 296 -6.28 27.50 -7.25
N LEU A 297 -6.72 26.35 -6.72
CA LEU A 297 -5.98 25.09 -6.80
C LEU A 297 -6.05 24.45 -8.20
N TYR A 298 -7.16 24.64 -8.93
CA TYR A 298 -7.35 24.08 -10.28
C TYR A 298 -6.54 24.83 -11.35
N GLY A 299 -6.24 26.11 -11.14
CA GLY A 299 -5.35 26.88 -12.03
C GLY A 299 -3.91 26.35 -12.06
N PHE A 300 -3.49 25.60 -11.04
CA PHE A 300 -2.15 25.01 -10.93
C PHE A 300 -2.05 23.58 -11.49
N LEU A 301 -3.19 22.87 -11.62
CA LEU A 301 -3.25 21.44 -11.93
C LEU A 301 -3.69 21.13 -13.38
N GLY A 302 -4.11 22.14 -14.15
CA GLY A 302 -4.64 21.99 -15.52
C GLY A 302 -6.16 21.84 -15.53
N ASP A 303 -6.78 22.23 -16.67
CA ASP A 303 -8.23 22.43 -16.80
C ASP A 303 -9.10 21.23 -16.37
N ARG A 304 -10.28 21.54 -15.81
CA ARG A 304 -11.33 20.56 -15.46
C ARG A 304 -11.67 19.67 -16.67
N PRO A 305 -11.76 18.33 -16.51
CA PRO A 305 -12.33 17.48 -17.54
C PRO A 305 -13.80 17.89 -17.78
N THR A 306 -14.13 18.22 -19.02
CA THR A 306 -15.50 18.60 -19.40
C THR A 306 -16.38 17.36 -19.41
N VAL A 307 -17.21 17.18 -18.38
CA VAL A 307 -18.24 16.14 -18.38
C VAL A 307 -19.30 16.51 -19.42
N THR A 308 -19.27 15.83 -20.57
CA THR A 308 -20.31 15.97 -21.60
C THR A 308 -21.46 15.02 -21.26
N THR A 309 -22.50 15.55 -20.61
CA THR A 309 -23.72 14.78 -20.36
C THR A 309 -24.45 14.53 -21.68
N THR A 310 -24.27 13.34 -22.25
CA THR A 310 -25.09 12.89 -23.38
C THR A 310 -26.46 12.49 -22.85
N VAL A 311 -27.47 13.34 -23.07
CA VAL A 311 -28.86 13.00 -22.82
C VAL A 311 -29.30 12.00 -23.88
N ILE A 312 -29.52 10.74 -23.48
CA ILE A 312 -30.17 9.73 -24.32
C ILE A 312 -31.69 9.95 -24.21
N PRO A 313 -32.39 10.35 -25.28
CA PRO A 313 -33.85 10.46 -25.24
C PRO A 313 -34.48 9.08 -25.44
N GLY A 314 -35.28 8.64 -24.47
CA GLY A 314 -36.22 7.54 -24.66
C GLY A 314 -36.04 6.36 -23.73
N LEU A 315 -36.44 6.51 -22.48
CA LEU A 315 -36.88 5.40 -21.64
C LEU A 315 -38.14 5.85 -20.91
N GLN A 316 -39.29 5.52 -21.49
CA GLN A 316 -40.57 5.58 -20.79
C GLN A 316 -40.58 4.44 -19.77
N THR A 317 -40.85 4.76 -18.51
CA THR A 317 -41.17 3.78 -17.48
C THR A 317 -42.56 3.19 -17.74
N PRO A 318 -42.77 1.88 -17.57
CA PRO A 318 -44.11 1.31 -17.60
C PRO A 318 -44.82 1.47 -16.25
N GLY A 319 -46.06 1.97 -16.32
CA GLY A 319 -47.23 1.62 -15.48
C GLY A 319 -47.12 1.79 -13.98
#